data_AF-A0A4Q6FVM2-F1
#
_entry.id   AF-A0A4Q6FVM2-F1
#
_cell.length_a   1.000
_cell.length_b   1.000
_cell.length_c   1.000
_cell.angle_alpha   90.00
_cell.angle_beta   90.00
_cell.angle_gamma   90.00
#
_symmetry.space_group_name_H-M   'P 1'
#
loop_
_entity.id
_entity.type
_entity.pdbx_description
1 polymer ?
#
loop_
_entity_poly.entity_id
_entity_poly.type
_entity_poly.pdbx_seq_one_letter_code
_entity_poly.pdbx_strand_id
1 'polypeptide(L)'
;TRIIPASAERSTYTLLSSLALILLFWAWRPIGGVVWEVHNPLARIALHAAYAFGWALLLYTTFLLNHFDLFGLRQVWLQFRRRPYAHLPFRTPSVYRWVRHPLYLAWLLTFWATPTMTLTHLVFALATTAYILVAIQWEERDLLAVLPEYAGYRQRVPMLLPGRRRQRASAAATVGNLERPTG
;
A
#
# COMPACT_ATOMS: atom_id res chain seq x y z
N THR A 1 42.93 2.34 13.57
CA THR A 1 42.96 1.04 12.85
C THR A 1 42.27 1.20 11.50
N ARG A 2 42.97 1.69 10.47
CA ARG A 2 42.37 1.92 9.14
C ARG A 2 42.91 0.88 8.16
N ILE A 3 42.34 -0.32 8.23
CA ILE A 3 42.72 -1.49 7.42
C ILE A 3 42.32 -1.30 5.95
N ILE A 4 41.44 -0.34 5.63
CA ILE A 4 40.89 -0.11 4.30
C ILE A 4 41.10 1.35 3.88
N PRO A 5 41.67 1.64 2.68
CA PRO A 5 41.76 2.99 2.12
C PRO A 5 40.38 3.64 1.94
N ALA A 6 40.28 4.96 2.13
CA ALA A 6 39.00 5.68 2.01
C ALA A 6 38.32 5.53 0.64
N SER A 7 39.09 5.34 -0.43
CA SER A 7 38.57 5.06 -1.78
C SER A 7 37.95 3.68 -1.92
N ALA A 8 38.36 2.71 -1.10
CA ALA A 8 37.87 1.33 -1.13
C ALA A 8 36.70 1.08 -0.17
N GLU A 9 36.46 1.97 0.81
CA GLU A 9 35.44 1.80 1.86
C GLU A 9 34.05 1.48 1.31
N ARG A 10 33.57 2.27 0.33
CA ARG A 10 32.25 2.07 -0.28
C ARG A 10 32.15 0.75 -1.06
N SER A 11 33.21 0.40 -1.81
CA SER A 11 33.26 -0.82 -2.61
C SER A 11 33.33 -2.06 -1.71
N THR A 12 34.15 -2.03 -0.66
CA THR A 12 34.27 -3.11 0.31
C THR A 12 32.97 -3.28 1.09
N TYR A 13 32.32 -2.20 1.53
CA TYR A 13 31.00 -2.28 2.15
C TYR A 13 29.96 -2.93 1.24
N THR A 14 29.90 -2.54 -0.04
CA THR A 14 28.95 -3.08 -1.02
C THR A 14 29.23 -4.55 -1.32
N LEU A 15 30.50 -4.93 -1.44
CA LEU A 15 30.92 -6.31 -1.65
C LEU A 15 30.56 -7.19 -0.44
N LEU A 16 30.89 -6.74 0.78
CA LEU A 16 30.56 -7.45 2.01
C LEU A 16 29.05 -7.56 2.22
N SER A 17 28.29 -6.51 1.93
CA SER A 17 26.82 -6.54 1.99
C SER A 17 26.24 -7.53 0.99
N SER A 18 26.76 -7.56 -0.24
CA SER A 18 26.36 -8.53 -1.26
C SER A 18 26.71 -9.96 -0.85
N LEU A 19 27.91 -10.19 -0.30
CA LEU A 19 28.32 -11.50 0.19
C LEU A 19 27.47 -11.97 1.38
N ALA A 20 27.19 -11.09 2.34
CA ALA A 20 26.31 -11.39 3.46
C ALA A 20 24.89 -11.74 2.97
N LEU A 21 24.38 -11.03 1.96
CA LEU A 21 23.08 -11.32 1.36
C LEU A 21 23.07 -12.66 0.62
N ILE A 22 24.12 -12.98 -0.15
CA ILE A 22 24.29 -14.27 -0.81
C ILE A 22 24.33 -15.40 0.23
N LEU A 23 25.10 -15.22 1.32
CA LEU A 23 25.18 -16.18 2.41
C LEU A 23 23.82 -16.37 3.10
N LEU A 24 23.05 -15.29 3.29
CA LEU A 24 21.70 -15.37 3.84
C LEU A 24 20.78 -16.20 2.95
N PHE A 25 20.79 -15.97 1.64
CA PHE A 25 19.99 -16.76 0.69
C PHE A 25 20.45 -18.21 0.61
N TRP A 26 21.77 -18.45 0.63
CA TRP A 26 22.33 -19.80 0.59
C TRP A 26 22.02 -20.59 1.87
N ALA A 27 22.09 -19.94 3.03
CA ALA A 27 21.78 -20.55 4.32
C ALA A 27 20.29 -20.50 4.68
N TRP A 28 19.44 -19.97 3.80
CA TRP A 28 18.00 -19.85 4.04
C TRP A 28 17.38 -21.25 4.17
N ARG A 29 16.82 -21.56 5.33
CA ARG A 29 16.07 -22.79 5.57
C ARG A 29 14.63 -22.45 5.94
N PRO A 30 13.63 -23.07 5.29
CA PRO A 30 12.26 -22.94 5.76
C PRO A 30 12.17 -23.55 7.17
N ILE A 31 11.44 -22.88 8.06
CA ILE A 31 11.21 -23.34 9.44
C ILE A 31 10.51 -24.71 9.45
N GLY A 32 9.86 -25.08 8.34
CA GLY A 32 9.07 -26.30 8.20
C GLY A 32 7.69 -26.13 8.86
N GLY A 33 6.87 -27.17 8.75
CA GLY A 33 5.54 -27.18 9.35
C GLY A 33 4.45 -26.56 8.47
N VAL A 34 3.34 -27.26 8.39
CA VAL A 34 2.09 -26.81 7.76
C VAL A 34 1.14 -26.39 8.87
N VAL A 35 0.67 -25.14 8.83
CA VAL A 35 -0.32 -24.61 9.76
C VAL A 35 -1.72 -25.08 9.33
N TRP A 36 -2.02 -24.96 8.04
CA TRP A 36 -3.24 -25.52 7.46
C TRP A 36 -3.03 -25.98 6.03
N GLU A 37 -3.80 -27.00 5.67
CA GLU A 37 -3.91 -27.50 4.31
C GLU A 37 -5.38 -27.77 3.97
N VAL A 38 -5.86 -27.10 2.93
CA VAL A 38 -7.22 -27.28 2.42
C VAL A 38 -7.23 -28.45 1.43
N HIS A 39 -7.94 -29.50 1.80
CA HIS A 39 -8.06 -30.72 1.00
C HIS A 39 -9.26 -30.68 0.05
N ASN A 40 -10.29 -29.90 0.37
CA ASN A 40 -11.48 -29.78 -0.47
C ASN A 40 -11.13 -29.08 -1.80
N PRO A 41 -11.39 -29.71 -2.97
CA PRO A 41 -10.97 -29.18 -4.26
C PRO A 41 -11.68 -27.86 -4.63
N LEU A 42 -12.97 -27.71 -4.29
CA LEU A 42 -13.70 -26.47 -4.54
C LEU A 42 -13.15 -25.31 -3.70
N ALA A 43 -12.82 -25.56 -2.44
CA ALA A 43 -12.20 -24.56 -1.57
C ALA A 43 -10.80 -24.16 -2.06
N ARG A 44 -10.00 -25.11 -2.58
CA ARG A 44 -8.70 -24.80 -3.20
C ARG A 44 -8.87 -23.92 -4.43
N ILE A 45 -9.83 -24.23 -5.31
CA ILE A 45 -10.13 -23.39 -6.49
C ILE A 45 -10.55 -21.98 -6.05
N ALA A 46 -11.41 -21.86 -5.04
CA ALA A 46 -11.84 -20.57 -4.51
C ALA A 46 -10.65 -19.75 -3.96
N LEU A 47 -9.72 -20.38 -3.23
CA LEU A 47 -8.51 -19.72 -2.73
C LEU A 47 -7.57 -19.30 -3.86
N HIS A 48 -7.35 -20.15 -4.86
CA HIS A 48 -6.55 -19.79 -6.03
C HIS A 48 -7.20 -18.67 -6.86
N ALA A 49 -8.53 -18.66 -6.97
CA ALA A 49 -9.26 -17.56 -7.62
C ALA A 49 -9.10 -16.26 -6.84
N ALA A 50 -9.20 -16.29 -5.50
CA ALA A 50 -8.95 -15.13 -4.65
C ALA A 50 -7.50 -14.63 -4.77
N TYR A 51 -6.52 -15.55 -4.84
CA TYR A 51 -5.11 -15.23 -5.07
C TYR A 51 -4.89 -14.54 -6.42
N ALA A 52 -5.43 -15.12 -7.51
CA ALA A 52 -5.35 -14.54 -8.84
C ALA A 52 -6.05 -13.17 -8.91
N PHE A 53 -7.19 -13.03 -8.22
CA PHE A 53 -7.89 -11.76 -8.09
C PHE A 53 -7.05 -10.72 -7.32
N GLY A 54 -6.35 -11.11 -6.25
CA GLY A 54 -5.41 -10.25 -5.53
C GLY A 54 -4.32 -9.71 -6.45
N TRP A 55 -3.70 -10.56 -7.26
CA TRP A 55 -2.71 -10.14 -8.27
C TRP A 55 -3.31 -9.23 -9.35
N ALA A 56 -4.49 -9.56 -9.88
CA ALA A 56 -5.16 -8.74 -10.87
C ALA A 56 -5.51 -7.35 -10.31
N LEU A 57 -6.00 -7.28 -9.06
CA LEU A 57 -6.29 -6.03 -8.37
C LEU A 57 -5.01 -5.24 -8.10
N LEU A 58 -3.91 -5.90 -7.74
CA LEU A 58 -2.61 -5.27 -7.54
C LEU A 58 -2.14 -4.61 -8.85
N LEU A 59 -2.12 -5.35 -9.96
CA LEU A 59 -1.76 -4.80 -11.26
C LEU A 59 -2.69 -3.65 -11.65
N TYR A 60 -4.00 -3.86 -11.56
CA TYR A 60 -4.99 -2.83 -11.90
C TYR A 60 -4.81 -1.55 -11.09
N THR A 61 -4.56 -1.65 -9.78
CA THR A 61 -4.33 -0.49 -8.91
C THR A 61 -3.03 0.24 -9.23
N THR A 62 -1.97 -0.47 -9.65
CA THR A 62 -0.73 0.15 -10.14
C THR A 62 -0.88 0.87 -11.48
N PHE A 63 -1.84 0.48 -12.33
CA PHE A 63 -2.16 1.25 -13.54
C PHE A 63 -3.02 2.49 -13.22
N LEU A 64 -3.92 2.39 -12.23
CA LEU A 64 -4.74 3.51 -11.76
C LEU A 64 -3.92 4.59 -11.04
N LEU A 65 -2.99 4.17 -10.18
CA LEU A 65 -1.94 5.02 -9.63
C LEU A 65 -0.91 5.22 -10.72
N ASN A 66 -1.16 6.15 -11.65
CA ASN A 66 -0.26 6.62 -12.70
C ASN A 66 1.15 6.02 -12.55
N HIS A 67 1.39 4.81 -13.09
CA HIS A 67 2.47 3.88 -12.68
C HIS A 67 3.83 4.57 -12.49
N PHE A 68 4.09 5.58 -13.33
CA PHE A 68 5.26 6.45 -13.32
C PHE A 68 5.45 7.32 -12.06
N ASP A 69 4.40 7.68 -11.33
CA ASP A 69 4.50 8.33 -10.02
C ASP A 69 4.99 7.35 -8.96
N LEU A 70 4.53 6.09 -9.00
CA LEU A 70 4.87 5.07 -8.01
C LEU A 70 6.35 4.66 -8.09
N PHE A 71 6.92 4.67 -9.30
CA PHE A 71 8.35 4.45 -9.54
C PHE A 71 9.18 5.75 -9.49
N GLY A 72 8.59 6.90 -9.17
CA GLY A 72 9.29 8.20 -9.15
C GLY A 72 9.76 8.71 -10.53
N LEU A 73 9.45 7.98 -11.61
CA LEU A 73 9.79 8.34 -12.99
C LEU A 73 9.23 9.72 -13.38
N ARG A 74 8.06 10.11 -12.85
CA ARG A 74 7.52 11.47 -13.08
C ARG A 74 8.36 12.56 -12.42
N GLN A 75 8.87 12.33 -11.21
CA GLN A 75 9.75 13.28 -10.52
C GLN A 75 11.05 13.47 -11.32
N VAL A 76 11.65 12.36 -11.77
CA VAL A 76 12.87 12.38 -12.61
C VAL A 76 12.61 13.06 -13.96
N TRP A 77 11.48 12.76 -14.61
CA TRP A 77 11.09 13.35 -15.90
C TRP A 77 10.78 14.85 -15.82
N LEU A 78 10.09 15.30 -14.76
CA LEU A 78 9.80 16.71 -14.53
C LEU A 78 11.08 17.51 -14.19
N GLN A 79 11.99 16.93 -13.40
CA GLN A 79 13.33 17.47 -13.16
C GLN A 79 14.15 17.58 -14.46
N PHE A 80 14.14 16.53 -15.29
CA PHE A 80 14.79 16.54 -16.60
C PHE A 80 14.23 17.64 -17.53
N ARG A 81 12.94 17.95 -17.41
CA ARG A 81 12.27 19.04 -18.17
C ARG A 81 12.34 20.42 -17.50
N ARG A 82 13.07 20.58 -16.39
CA ARG A 82 13.14 21.81 -15.55
C ARG A 82 11.77 22.40 -15.21
N ARG A 83 10.75 21.56 -15.04
CA ARG A 83 9.42 22.02 -14.63
C ARG A 83 9.25 21.82 -13.13
N PRO A 84 8.67 22.80 -12.39
CA PRO A 84 8.39 22.63 -10.98
C PRO A 84 7.46 21.44 -10.76
N TYR A 85 7.71 20.67 -9.71
CA TYR A 85 6.86 19.53 -9.36
C TYR A 85 5.49 20.06 -8.94
N ALA A 86 4.51 19.94 -9.83
CA ALA A 86 3.12 20.22 -9.49
C ALA A 86 2.52 18.98 -8.82
N HIS A 87 1.98 19.17 -7.61
CA HIS A 87 1.13 18.15 -6.98
C HIS A 87 -0.03 17.83 -7.93
N LEU A 88 -0.21 16.55 -8.25
CA LEU A 88 -1.30 16.14 -9.13
C LEU A 88 -2.63 16.49 -8.44
N PRO A 89 -3.62 17.07 -9.15
CA PRO A 89 -4.94 17.29 -8.57
C PRO A 89 -5.47 15.97 -7.98
N PHE A 90 -5.98 16.03 -6.75
CA PHE A 90 -6.48 14.86 -6.01
C PHE A 90 -7.65 14.23 -6.76
N ARG A 91 -7.35 13.27 -7.63
CA ARG A 91 -8.35 12.47 -8.36
C ARG A 91 -8.43 11.11 -7.70
N THR A 92 -9.63 10.71 -7.30
CA THR A 92 -9.92 9.37 -6.75
C THR A 92 -10.58 8.52 -7.84
N PRO A 93 -9.82 7.89 -8.76
CA PRO A 93 -10.42 7.04 -9.77
C PRO A 93 -11.00 5.76 -9.14
N SER A 94 -12.19 5.38 -9.61
CA SER A 94 -12.89 4.09 -9.41
C SER A 94 -12.69 3.41 -8.05
N VAL A 95 -11.64 2.60 -7.88
CA VAL A 95 -11.38 1.75 -6.70
C VAL A 95 -11.07 2.58 -5.45
N TYR A 96 -10.42 3.73 -5.61
CA TYR A 96 -10.15 4.68 -4.52
C TYR A 96 -11.42 5.28 -3.92
N ARG A 97 -12.59 5.11 -4.55
CA ARG A 97 -13.87 5.51 -3.94
C ARG A 97 -14.38 4.49 -2.91
N TRP A 98 -13.90 3.25 -2.97
CA TRP A 98 -14.37 2.13 -2.15
C TRP A 98 -13.43 1.83 -1.00
N VAL A 99 -12.12 1.91 -1.23
CA VAL A 99 -11.06 1.64 -0.25
C VAL A 99 -9.96 2.68 -0.43
N ARG A 100 -9.43 3.23 0.67
CA ARG A 100 -8.36 4.25 0.63
C ARG A 100 -7.05 3.69 0.09
N HIS A 101 -6.75 2.44 0.44
CA HIS A 101 -5.50 1.76 0.10
C HIS A 101 -5.73 0.43 -0.62
N PRO A 102 -6.21 0.45 -1.88
CA PRO A 102 -6.56 -0.77 -2.59
C PRO A 102 -5.33 -1.61 -2.96
N LEU A 103 -4.15 -0.99 -3.08
CA LEU A 103 -2.88 -1.68 -3.31
C LEU A 103 -2.46 -2.53 -2.10
N TYR A 104 -2.55 -1.99 -0.88
CA TYR A 104 -2.29 -2.75 0.34
C TYR A 104 -3.30 -3.87 0.54
N LEU A 105 -4.58 -3.63 0.24
CA LEU A 105 -5.60 -4.67 0.27
C LEU A 105 -5.28 -5.81 -0.69
N ALA A 106 -4.84 -5.50 -1.92
CA ALA A 106 -4.45 -6.49 -2.91
C ALA A 106 -3.29 -7.37 -2.43
N TRP A 107 -2.25 -6.77 -1.84
CA TRP A 107 -1.14 -7.51 -1.23
C TRP A 107 -1.58 -8.44 -0.10
N LEU A 108 -2.40 -7.94 0.82
CA LEU A 108 -2.95 -8.75 1.91
C LEU A 108 -3.76 -9.93 1.36
N LEU A 109 -4.62 -9.68 0.38
CA LEU A 109 -5.40 -10.76 -0.24
C LEU A 109 -4.49 -11.82 -0.86
N THR A 110 -3.46 -11.42 -1.58
CA THR A 110 -2.50 -12.35 -2.22
C THR A 110 -1.75 -13.20 -1.19
N PHE A 111 -1.27 -12.63 -0.09
CA PHE A 111 -0.52 -13.40 0.91
C PHE A 111 -1.40 -14.34 1.74
N TRP A 112 -2.64 -13.94 2.00
CA TRP A 112 -3.56 -14.73 2.82
C TRP A 112 -4.34 -15.77 2.01
N ALA A 113 -4.56 -15.58 0.71
CA ALA A 113 -5.29 -16.50 -0.16
C ALA A 113 -4.42 -17.68 -0.63
N THR A 114 -3.92 -18.50 0.30
CA THR A 114 -3.18 -19.73 -0.03
C THR A 114 -3.88 -20.99 0.51
N PRO A 115 -4.02 -22.06 -0.29
CA PRO A 115 -4.59 -23.33 0.18
C PRO A 115 -3.69 -24.08 1.15
N THR A 116 -2.37 -23.86 1.07
CA THR A 116 -1.37 -24.42 1.96
C THR A 116 -0.61 -23.29 2.63
N MET A 117 -0.75 -23.18 3.96
CA MET A 117 -0.03 -22.18 4.74
C MET A 117 1.04 -22.86 5.57
N THR A 118 2.30 -22.57 5.25
CA THR A 118 3.44 -23.01 6.06
C THR A 118 3.70 -22.03 7.20
N LEU A 119 4.42 -22.45 8.23
CA LEU A 119 4.77 -21.55 9.33
C LEU A 119 5.58 -20.35 8.85
N THR A 120 6.54 -20.58 7.94
CA THR A 120 7.33 -19.51 7.31
C THR A 120 6.42 -18.51 6.59
N HIS A 121 5.45 -18.99 5.81
CA HIS A 121 4.52 -18.12 5.09
C HIS A 121 3.60 -17.37 6.05
N LEU A 122 3.11 -18.01 7.11
CA LEU A 122 2.27 -17.35 8.11
C LEU A 122 3.02 -16.21 8.82
N VAL A 123 4.26 -16.47 9.26
CA VAL A 123 5.10 -15.43 9.88
C VAL A 123 5.33 -14.28 8.92
N PHE A 124 5.64 -14.58 7.65
CA PHE A 124 5.78 -13.56 6.61
C PHE A 124 4.50 -12.75 6.40
N ALA A 125 3.34 -13.40 6.31
CA ALA A 125 2.05 -12.76 6.10
C ALA A 125 1.68 -11.86 7.29
N LEU A 126 1.89 -12.33 8.52
CA LEU A 126 1.65 -11.56 9.74
C LEU A 126 2.59 -10.36 9.86
N ALA A 127 3.89 -10.57 9.67
CA ALA A 127 4.89 -9.51 9.73
C ALA A 127 4.61 -8.43 8.67
N THR A 128 4.30 -8.85 7.44
CA THR A 128 3.95 -7.93 6.35
C THR A 128 2.63 -7.21 6.62
N THR A 129 1.64 -7.88 7.21
CA THR A 129 0.38 -7.23 7.62
C THR A 129 0.63 -6.16 8.68
N ALA A 130 1.41 -6.47 9.72
CA ALA A 130 1.77 -5.50 10.75
C ALA A 130 2.54 -4.30 10.18
N TYR A 131 3.53 -4.56 9.31
CA TYR A 131 4.27 -3.53 8.61
C TYR A 131 3.36 -2.63 7.77
N ILE A 132 2.46 -3.20 6.96
CA ILE A 132 1.49 -2.46 6.15
C ILE A 132 0.61 -1.57 7.03
N LEU A 133 0.12 -2.09 8.16
CA LEU A 133 -0.72 -1.30 9.07
C LEU A 133 0.03 -0.10 9.63
N VAL A 134 1.30 -0.26 10.02
CA VAL A 134 2.15 0.84 10.49
C VAL A 134 2.43 1.84 9.37
N ALA A 135 2.79 1.37 8.18
CA ALA A 135 3.05 2.19 7.01
C ALA A 135 1.86 3.08 6.65
N ILE A 136 0.64 2.52 6.65
CA ILE A 136 -0.60 3.28 6.41
C ILE A 136 -0.77 4.41 7.42
N GLN A 137 -0.47 4.18 8.71
CA GLN A 137 -0.61 5.24 9.72
C GLN A 137 0.39 6.38 9.51
N TRP A 138 1.58 6.10 9.00
CA TRP A 138 2.55 7.15 8.66
C TRP A 138 2.13 7.88 7.40
N GLU A 139 1.76 7.15 6.36
CA GLU A 139 1.29 7.71 5.09
C GLU A 139 0.06 8.62 5.29
N GLU A 140 -0.94 8.22 6.06
CA GLU A 140 -2.12 9.06 6.33
C GLU A 140 -1.79 10.31 7.14
N ARG A 141 -0.80 10.25 8.05
CA ARG A 141 -0.36 11.42 8.82
C ARG A 141 0.34 12.43 7.92
N ASP A 142 1.24 11.97 7.05
CA ASP A 142 1.96 12.82 6.11
C ASP A 142 1.00 13.44 5.09
N LEU A 143 0.03 12.67 4.59
CA LEU A 143 -1.01 13.18 3.69
C LEU A 143 -1.90 14.24 4.35
N LEU A 144 -2.21 14.12 5.64
CA LEU A 144 -2.96 15.15 6.37
C LEU A 144 -2.15 16.43 6.57
N ALA A 145 -0.83 16.33 6.70
CA ALA A 145 0.05 17.49 6.83
C ALA A 145 0.19 18.26 5.50
N VAL A 146 0.21 17.54 4.37
CA VAL A 146 0.44 18.12 3.04
C VAL A 146 -0.86 18.49 2.32
N LEU A 147 -1.95 17.78 2.57
CA LEU A 147 -3.20 17.87 1.80
C LEU A 147 -4.43 18.04 2.72
N PRO A 148 -4.85 19.28 3.03
CA PRO A 148 -5.97 19.53 3.96
C PRO A 148 -7.32 18.95 3.46
N GLU A 149 -7.50 18.82 2.14
CA GLU A 149 -8.67 18.20 1.51
C GLU A 149 -8.79 16.69 1.82
N TYR A 150 -7.68 16.04 2.18
CA TYR A 150 -7.62 14.62 2.50
C TYR A 150 -8.43 14.28 3.77
N ALA A 151 -8.54 15.21 4.72
CA ALA A 151 -9.32 15.00 5.94
C ALA A 151 -10.79 14.66 5.64
N GLY A 152 -11.39 15.35 4.67
CA GLY A 152 -12.76 15.06 4.23
C GLY A 152 -12.88 13.73 3.50
N TYR A 153 -11.86 13.33 2.74
CA TYR A 153 -11.82 12.03 2.07
C TYR A 153 -11.65 10.86 3.07
N ARG A 154 -10.78 10.99 4.06
CA ARG A 154 -10.53 10.01 5.14
C ARG A 154 -11.81 9.69 5.93
N GLN A 155 -12.69 10.66 6.12
CA GLN A 155 -13.97 10.45 6.80
C GLN A 155 -15.00 9.67 5.94
N ARG A 156 -14.86 9.70 4.61
CA ARG A 156 -15.86 9.13 3.68
C ARG A 156 -15.51 7.74 3.17
N VAL A 157 -14.22 7.40 3.10
CA VAL A 157 -13.73 6.14 2.51
C VAL A 157 -13.01 5.30 3.58
N PRO A 158 -13.36 4.01 3.73
CA PRO A 158 -12.75 3.12 4.71
C PRO A 158 -11.32 2.72 4.32
N MET A 159 -10.52 2.37 5.33
CA MET A 159 -9.06 2.19 5.21
C MET A 159 -8.67 0.98 4.33
N LEU A 160 -9.19 -0.21 4.66
CA LEU A 160 -8.79 -1.48 4.05
C LEU A 160 -9.99 -2.34 3.63
N LEU A 161 -11.02 -2.45 4.46
CA LEU A 161 -12.21 -3.23 4.13
C LEU A 161 -13.25 -2.35 3.41
N PRO A 162 -13.78 -2.79 2.25
CA PRO A 162 -14.85 -2.07 1.57
C PRO A 162 -16.08 -2.03 2.49
N GLY A 163 -16.46 -0.82 2.89
CA GLY A 163 -17.55 -0.56 3.83
C GLY A 163 -18.55 0.43 3.24
N ARG A 164 -19.82 0.33 3.65
CA ARG A 164 -20.88 1.24 3.22
C ARG A 164 -20.48 2.69 3.50
N ARG A 165 -20.52 3.51 2.45
CA ARG A 165 -20.33 4.96 2.47
C ARG A 165 -21.18 5.55 3.60
N ARG A 166 -20.54 6.03 4.67
CA ARG A 166 -21.24 6.76 5.74
C ARG A 166 -21.55 8.15 5.21
N GLN A 167 -22.67 8.29 4.50
CA GLN A 167 -23.22 9.58 4.11
C GLN A 167 -23.61 10.29 5.41
N ARG A 168 -22.74 11.18 5.91
CA ARG A 168 -23.19 12.21 6.83
C ARG A 168 -24.01 13.18 5.98
N ALA A 169 -25.32 13.17 6.19
CA ALA A 169 -26.23 14.15 5.62
C ALA A 169 -25.69 15.55 5.92
N SER A 170 -25.41 16.31 4.87
CA SER A 170 -25.16 17.75 4.97
C SER A 170 -26.48 18.44 5.34
N ALA A 171 -26.87 18.36 6.61
CA ALA A 171 -27.95 19.15 7.18
C ALA A 171 -27.33 20.38 7.87
N ALA A 172 -26.80 21.31 7.08
CA ALA A 172 -26.31 22.60 7.57
C ALA A 172 -26.27 23.63 6.42
N ALA A 173 -27.42 23.91 5.79
CA ALA A 173 -27.51 24.99 4.80
C ALA A 173 -28.92 25.58 4.59
N THR A 174 -29.88 25.47 5.53
CA THR A 174 -31.23 26.05 5.29
C THR A 174 -31.92 26.70 6.49
N VAL A 175 -31.26 26.88 7.64
CA VAL A 175 -31.86 27.60 8.80
C VAL A 175 -31.18 28.95 9.07
N GLY A 176 -30.68 29.60 8.02
CA GLY A 176 -30.04 30.93 8.11
C GLY A 176 -30.80 32.05 7.42
N ASN A 177 -32.03 31.80 6.94
CA ASN A 177 -32.79 32.80 6.19
C ASN A 177 -34.15 33.05 6.83
N LEU A 178 -34.12 33.57 8.07
CA LEU A 178 -35.23 34.35 8.62
C LEU A 178 -34.67 35.71 9.02
N GLU A 179 -35.48 36.72 8.72
CA GLU A 179 -35.43 38.12 9.19
C GLU A 179 -34.68 39.13 8.32
N ARG A 180 -35.43 39.70 7.36
CA ARG A 180 -35.62 41.16 7.19
C ARG A 180 -36.75 41.47 6.20
N PRO A 181 -37.93 41.93 6.65
CA PRO A 181 -38.76 42.84 5.88
C PRO A 181 -38.48 44.27 6.38
N THR A 182 -37.95 45.08 5.46
CA THR A 182 -37.88 46.54 5.57
C THR A 182 -39.28 47.13 5.53
N GLY A 183 -39.64 47.88 6.56
CA GLY A 183 -40.68 48.91 6.55
C GLY A 183 -40.06 50.24 6.92
#